data_AF-A0A9D3YMY8-F1
#
_entry.id   AF-A0A9D3YMY8-F1
#
_cell.length_a   1.000
_cell.length_b   1.000
_cell.length_c   1.000
_cell.angle_alpha   90.00
_cell.angle_beta   90.00
_cell.angle_gamma   90.00
#
_symmetry.space_group_name_H-M   'P 1'
#
loop_
_entity.id
_entity.type
_entity.pdbx_description
1 polymer ?
#
loop_
_entity_poly.entity_id
_entity_poly.type
_entity_poly.pdbx_seq_one_letter_code
_entity_poly.pdbx_strand_id
1 'polypeptide(L)' 'MDGWMDGWMDGWMDGWMDGWMDGWMDGWMDGWMDGWMDGWMDGWMDGWMDGWMDGWMDGWMDGWMDG' A
#
# COMPACT_ATOMS: atom_id res chain seq x y z
N MET A 1 -36.22 -31.65 14.16
CA MET A 1 -34.97 -32.00 13.42
C MET A 1 -34.42 -30.79 12.68
N ASP A 2 -34.99 -29.61 12.94
CA ASP A 2 -34.92 -28.46 12.04
C ASP A 2 -33.88 -27.47 12.55
N GLY A 3 -33.78 -27.28 13.88
CA GLY A 3 -32.77 -26.40 14.48
C GLY A 3 -31.31 -26.84 14.32
N TRP A 4 -31.03 -28.08 13.93
CA TRP A 4 -29.66 -28.53 13.64
C TRP A 4 -29.23 -28.21 12.20
N MET A 5 -30.18 -28.16 11.27
CA MET A 5 -29.94 -27.68 9.90
C MET A 5 -29.84 -26.16 9.88
N ASP A 6 -30.72 -25.48 10.62
CA ASP A 6 -30.71 -24.02 10.72
C ASP A 6 -29.38 -23.53 11.33
N GLY A 7 -28.94 -24.10 12.45
CA GLY A 7 -27.68 -23.69 13.08
C GLY A 7 -26.42 -24.03 12.25
N TRP A 8 -26.50 -25.03 11.37
CA TRP A 8 -25.39 -25.36 10.46
C TRP A 8 -25.35 -24.42 9.25
N MET A 9 -26.51 -24.06 8.68
CA MET A 9 -26.59 -23.06 7.61
C MET A 9 -26.17 -21.69 8.11
N ASP A 10 -26.64 -21.26 9.28
CA ASP A 10 -26.28 -19.98 9.88
C ASP A 10 -24.77 -19.91 10.15
N GLY A 11 -24.20 -20.91 10.82
CA GLY A 11 -22.76 -20.92 11.13
C GLY A 11 -21.85 -21.00 9.89
N TRP A 12 -22.29 -21.70 8.83
CA TRP A 12 -21.55 -21.73 7.57
C TRP A 12 -21.65 -20.42 6.80
N MET A 13 -22.85 -19.82 6.78
CA MET A 13 -23.10 -18.55 6.10
C MET A 13 -22.37 -17.40 6.78
N ASP A 14 -22.42 -17.34 8.12
CA ASP A 14 -21.67 -16.36 8.92
C ASP A 14 -20.17 -16.54 8.74
N GLY A 15 -19.64 -17.76 8.93
CA GLY A 15 -18.20 -18.00 8.81
C GLY A 15 -17.63 -17.77 7.40
N TRP A 16 -18.41 -18.08 6.36
CA TRP A 16 -18.01 -17.80 4.98
C TRP A 16 -18.11 -16.31 4.65
N MET A 17 -19.16 -15.64 5.10
CA MET A 17 -19.39 -14.22 4.86
C MET A 17 -18.36 -13.37 5.61
N ASP A 18 -18.09 -13.67 6.88
CA ASP A 18 -17.06 -13.01 7.68
C ASP A 18 -15.67 -13.28 7.11
N GLY A 19 -15.31 -14.54 6.85
CA GLY A 19 -13.98 -14.87 6.35
C GLY A 19 -13.69 -14.33 4.95
N TRP A 20 -14.71 -14.28 4.09
CA TRP A 20 -14.57 -13.68 2.76
C TRP A 20 -14.53 -12.15 2.81
N MET A 21 -15.39 -11.54 3.63
CA MET A 21 -15.45 -10.09 3.78
C MET A 21 -14.18 -9.56 4.45
N ASP A 22 -13.73 -10.16 5.54
CA ASP A 22 -12.48 -9.80 6.23
C ASP A 22 -11.28 -10.05 5.31
N GLY A 23 -11.15 -11.24 4.72
CA GLY A 23 -9.99 -11.56 3.88
C GLY A 23 -9.89 -10.72 2.61
N TRP A 24 -11.03 -10.37 2.00
CA TRP A 24 -11.07 -9.50 0.83
C TRP A 24 -10.84 -8.04 1.21
N MET A 25 -11.46 -7.57 2.29
CA MET A 25 -11.36 -6.18 2.73
C MET A 25 -9.95 -5.89 3.26
N ASP A 26 -9.38 -6.75 4.11
CA ASP A 26 -8.02 -6.62 4.61
C ASP A 26 -7.00 -6.77 3.46
N GLY A 27 -7.10 -7.83 2.65
CA GLY A 27 -6.13 -8.06 1.58
C GLY A 27 -6.14 -6.99 0.50
N TRP A 28 -7.31 -6.43 0.17
CA TRP A 28 -7.42 -5.34 -0.80
C TRP A 28 -7.02 -4.00 -0.19
N MET A 29 -7.44 -3.71 1.03
CA MET A 29 -7.13 -2.46 1.71
C MET A 29 -5.63 -2.37 2.05
N ASP A 30 -5.04 -3.41 2.62
CA ASP A 30 -3.60 -3.48 2.93
C ASP A 30 -2.78 -3.44 1.63
N GLY A 31 -3.11 -4.30 0.66
CA GLY A 31 -2.33 -4.38 -0.59
C GLY A 31 -2.39 -3.09 -1.42
N TRP A 32 -3.53 -2.41 -1.43
CA TRP A 32 -3.67 -1.13 -2.13
C TRP A 32 -3.05 0.03 -1.35
N MET A 33 -3.24 0.07 -0.04
CA MET A 33 -2.73 1.14 0.82
C MET A 33 -1.20 1.06 0.92
N ASP A 34 -0.63 -0.12 1.16
CA ASP A 34 0.82 -0.33 1.22
C ASP A 34 1.45 -0.08 -0.17
N GLY A 35 0.91 -0.71 -1.23
CA GLY A 35 1.48 -0.57 -2.57
C GLY A 35 1.42 0.87 -3.11
N TRP A 36 0.36 1.61 -2.80
CA TRP A 36 0.23 3.01 -3.20
C TRP A 36 1.08 3.93 -2.32
N MET A 37 1.07 3.72 -1.01
CA MET A 37 1.80 4.57 -0.07
C MET A 37 3.31 4.38 -0.21
N ASP A 38 3.80 3.13 -0.28
CA ASP A 38 5.22 2.84 -0.51
C ASP A 38 5.66 3.31 -1.89
N GLY A 39 4.93 2.94 -2.95
CA GLY A 39 5.31 3.30 -4.32
C GLY A 39 5.30 4.81 -4.58
N TRP A 40 4.36 5.53 -3.97
CA TRP A 40 4.30 6.99 -4.10
C TRP A 40 5.33 7.69 -3.21
N MET A 41 5.49 7.24 -1.96
CA MET A 41 6.41 7.85 -1.01
C MET A 41 7.86 7.61 -1.41
N ASP A 42 8.23 6.38 -1.76
CA ASP A 42 9.59 6.05 -2.22
C ASP A 42 9.88 6.75 -3.56
N GLY A 43 8.99 6.62 -4.54
CA GLY A 43 9.22 7.22 -5.86
C GLY A 43 9.29 8.76 -5.84
N TRP A 44 8.50 9.41 -4.98
CA TRP A 44 8.54 10.85 -4.83
C TRP A 44 9.74 11.31 -4.00
N MET A 45 10.04 10.61 -2.91
CA MET A 45 11.13 10.97 -2.01
C MET A 45 12.49 10.74 -2.67
N ASP A 46 12.70 9.60 -3.32
CA ASP A 46 13.93 9.30 -4.07
C ASP A 46 14.07 10.26 -5.25
N GLY A 47 13.03 10.40 -6.08
CA GLY A 47 13.11 11.27 -7.27
C GLY A 47 13.32 12.75 -6.94
N TRP A 48 12.73 13.24 -5.85
CA TRP A 48 12.91 14.62 -5.40
C TRP A 48 14.28 14.83 -4.72
N MET A 49 14.70 13.88 -3.88
CA MET A 49 15.95 13.98 -3.15
C MET A 49 17.16 13.83 -4.09
N ASP A 50 17.13 12.85 -5.00
CA ASP A 50 18.17 12.67 -6.02
C ASP A 50 18.20 13.87 -6.97
N GLY A 51 17.05 14.29 -7.51
CA GLY A 51 17.00 15.42 -8.45
C GLY A 51 17.43 16.75 -7.83
N TRP A 52 17.13 16.97 -6.55
CA TRP A 52 17.57 18.17 -5.84
C TRP A 52 19.05 18.11 -5.46
N MET A 53 19.53 16.96 -5.00
CA MET A 53 20.91 16.77 -4.59
C MET A 53 21.86 16.81 -5.78
N ASP A 54 21.53 16.13 -6.88
CA ASP A 54 22.27 16.17 -8.14
C ASP A 54 22.26 17.59 -8.73
N GLY A 55 21.07 18.22 -8.84
CA GLY A 55 20.97 19.56 -9.41
C GLY A 55 21.70 20.64 -8.58
N TRP A 56 21.73 20.50 -7.25
CA TRP A 56 22.48 21.40 -6.38
C TRP A 56 23.98 21.14 -6.45
N MET A 57 24.40 19.88 -6.49
CA MET A 57 25.81 19.49 -6.53
C MET A 57 26.44 19.85 -7.88
N ASP A 58 25.73 19.60 -8.99
CA ASP A 58 26.13 20.00 -10.34
C ASP A 58 26.20 21.53 -10.46
N GLY A 59 25.15 22.24 -10.05
CA GLY A 59 25.12 23.70 -10.11
C GLY A 59 26.18 24.37 -9.23
N TRP A 60 26.53 23.77 -8.09
CA TRP A 60 27.61 24.26 -7.23
C TRP A 60 28.99 23.96 -7.80
N MET A 61 29.22 22.75 -8.35
CA MET A 61 30.48 22.40 -9.01
C MET A 61 30.74 23.26 -10.25
N ASP A 62 29.74 23.45 -11.11
CA ASP A 62 29.85 24.27 -12.31
C ASP A 62 30.16 25.73 -11.95
N GLY A 63 29.46 26.29 -10.95
CA GLY A 63 29.71 27.65 -10.47
C GLY A 63 31.07 27.84 -9.77
N TRP A 64 31.70 26.77 -9.29
CA TRP A 64 33.02 26.80 -8.67
C TRP A 64 34.15 26.57 -9.67
N MET A 65 33.90 25.81 -10.74
CA MET A 65 34.87 25.56 -11.82
C MET A 65 34.92 26.68 -12.86
N ASP A 66 33.80 27.38 -13.08
CA ASP A 66 33.72 28.53 -14.01
C ASP A 66 34.11 29.88 -13.36
N GLY A 67 34.53 29.88 -12.09
CA GLY A 67 34.93 31.05 -11.30
C GLY A 67 36.43 31.30 -11.20
#